data_AF-A0A845ZQR9-F1
#
_entry.id   AF-A0A845ZQR9-F1
#
_cell.length_a   1.000
_cell.length_b   1.000
_cell.length_c   1.000
_cell.angle_alpha   90.00
_cell.angle_beta   90.00
_cell.angle_gamma   90.00
#
_symmetry.space_group_name_H-M   'P 1'
#
loop_
_entity.id
_entity.type
_entity.pdbx_description
1 polymer ?
#
loop_
_entity_poly.entity_id
_entity_poly.type
_entity_poly.pdbx_seq_one_letter_code
_entity_poly.pdbx_strand_id
1 'polypeptide(L)'
;MSNAKYWKPAYQLFNPEQPLTTPEEIRDFYIQREDSPVENLIPILEMEDQPVKFLLAGHRGSGKTTELRRIEQELAENYAVIWVDTATALDRYNIGYAEVVVLIGMEVCRQAIKPDWWSNRDQRLLDD
;
A
#
# COMPACT_ATOMS: atom_id res chain seq x y z
N MET A 1 -12.09 -23.76 29.23
CA MET A 1 -11.84 -22.32 29.45
C MET A 1 -10.83 -21.84 28.42
N SER A 2 -11.17 -20.82 27.63
CA SER A 2 -10.24 -20.17 26.70
C SER A 2 -9.11 -19.48 27.49
N ASN A 3 -7.85 -19.82 27.21
CA ASN A 3 -6.69 -19.19 27.85
C ASN A 3 -6.14 -18.05 26.97
N ALA A 4 -5.07 -17.38 27.43
CA ALA A 4 -4.41 -16.33 26.66
C ALA A 4 -3.95 -16.80 25.26
N LYS A 5 -3.54 -18.07 25.11
CA LYS A 5 -3.15 -18.64 23.81
C LYS A 5 -4.32 -18.67 22.82
N TYR A 6 -5.53 -18.88 23.30
CA TYR A 6 -6.74 -18.85 22.47
C TYR A 6 -7.10 -17.44 22.00
N TRP A 7 -7.04 -16.44 22.88
CA TRP A 7 -7.46 -15.06 22.56
C TRP A 7 -6.38 -14.21 21.90
N LYS A 8 -5.11 -14.58 22.02
CA LYS A 8 -3.97 -13.81 21.49
C LYS A 8 -4.12 -13.48 20.00
N PRO A 9 -4.51 -14.41 19.10
CA PRO A 9 -4.68 -14.08 17.68
C PRO A 9 -5.77 -13.02 17.47
N ALA A 10 -6.93 -13.18 18.09
CA ALA A 10 -8.03 -12.21 18.00
C ALA A 10 -7.59 -10.83 18.51
N TYR A 11 -6.94 -10.77 19.68
CA TYR A 11 -6.42 -9.51 20.22
C TYR A 11 -5.42 -8.83 19.28
N GLN A 12 -4.51 -9.60 18.67
CA GLN A 12 -3.50 -9.06 17.75
C GLN A 12 -4.15 -8.52 16.46
N LEU A 13 -5.15 -9.22 15.93
CA LEU A 13 -5.90 -8.80 14.74
C LEU A 13 -6.69 -7.51 14.96
N PHE A 14 -7.23 -7.30 16.17
CA PHE A 14 -7.97 -6.08 16.52
C PHE A 14 -7.10 -4.99 17.17
N ASN A 15 -5.78 -5.03 16.99
CA ASN A 15 -4.91 -3.97 17.48
C ASN A 15 -5.01 -2.74 16.56
N PRO A 16 -5.58 -1.60 17.00
CA PRO A 16 -5.80 -0.43 16.15
C PRO A 16 -4.50 0.23 15.67
N GLU A 17 -3.37 -0.08 16.28
CA GLU A 17 -2.06 0.43 15.90
C GLU A 17 -1.40 -0.35 14.76
N GLN A 18 -1.98 -1.48 14.36
CA GLN A 18 -1.46 -2.33 13.29
C GLN A 18 -2.39 -2.29 12.08
N PRO A 19 -1.92 -1.85 10.91
CA PRO A 19 -2.73 -1.91 9.70
C PRO A 19 -2.85 -3.35 9.20
N LEU A 20 -3.96 -3.66 8.53
CA LEU A 20 -4.05 -4.81 7.64
C LEU A 20 -3.20 -4.52 6.40
N THR A 21 -2.35 -5.47 5.99
CA THR A 21 -1.34 -5.29 4.95
C THR A 21 -1.34 -6.36 3.88
N THR A 22 -1.64 -7.61 4.22
CA THR A 22 -1.66 -8.69 3.22
C THR A 22 -3.02 -8.82 2.55
N PRO A 23 -3.08 -9.44 1.35
CA PRO A 23 -4.36 -9.74 0.70
C PRO A 23 -5.28 -10.60 1.57
N GLU A 24 -4.73 -11.55 2.32
CA GLU A 24 -5.50 -12.41 3.23
C GLU A 24 -6.04 -11.61 4.41
N GLU A 25 -5.22 -10.74 5.01
CA GLU A 25 -5.64 -9.88 6.12
C GLU A 25 -6.79 -8.96 5.71
N ILE A 26 -6.67 -8.32 4.53
CA ILE A 26 -7.71 -7.45 3.99
C ILE A 26 -8.97 -8.25 3.71
N ARG A 27 -8.88 -9.37 2.97
CA ARG A 27 -10.06 -10.19 2.65
C ARG A 27 -10.80 -10.69 3.89
N ASP A 28 -10.07 -11.13 4.91
CA ASP A 28 -10.66 -11.85 6.05
C ASP A 28 -11.09 -10.90 7.19
N PHE A 29 -10.48 -9.71 7.31
CA PHE A 29 -10.69 -8.82 8.46
C PHE A 29 -11.06 -7.37 8.14
N TYR A 30 -10.94 -6.93 6.89
CA TYR A 30 -11.38 -5.59 6.52
C TYR A 30 -12.90 -5.52 6.46
N ILE A 31 -13.45 -4.39 6.90
CA ILE A 31 -14.89 -4.10 6.84
C ILE A 31 -15.08 -2.84 6.01
N GLN A 32 -15.85 -2.94 4.94
CA GLN A 32 -16.15 -1.80 4.06
C GLN A 32 -16.80 -0.66 4.84
N ARG A 33 -16.28 0.54 4.62
CA ARG A 33 -16.78 1.78 5.23
C ARG A 33 -17.53 2.61 4.19
N GLU A 34 -18.57 3.32 4.61
CA GLU A 34 -19.32 4.23 3.73
C GLU A 34 -18.42 5.34 3.14
N ASP A 35 -17.39 5.74 3.88
CA ASP A 35 -16.43 6.79 3.52
C ASP A 35 -15.09 6.25 3.00
N SER A 36 -15.05 5.02 2.46
CA SER A 36 -13.81 4.43 1.96
C SER A 36 -13.23 5.25 0.80
N PRO A 37 -11.98 5.73 0.91
CA PRO A 37 -11.31 6.46 -0.17
C PRO A 37 -11.07 5.60 -1.41
N VAL A 38 -10.93 4.28 -1.27
CA VAL A 38 -10.65 3.35 -2.39
C VAL A 38 -11.69 3.50 -3.51
N GLU A 39 -12.97 3.47 -3.13
CA GLU A 39 -14.12 3.55 -4.05
C GLU A 39 -14.14 4.83 -4.89
N ASN A 40 -13.58 5.92 -4.36
CA ASN A 40 -13.53 7.20 -5.06
C ASN A 40 -12.22 7.39 -5.82
N LEU A 41 -11.10 6.91 -5.29
CA LEU A 41 -9.78 7.21 -5.83
C LEU A 41 -9.44 6.38 -7.06
N ILE A 42 -9.84 5.10 -7.12
CA ILE A 42 -9.49 4.23 -8.25
C ILE A 42 -10.13 4.69 -9.55
N PRO A 43 -11.44 5.00 -9.62
CA PRO A 43 -12.03 5.49 -10.85
C PRO A 43 -11.39 6.79 -11.35
N ILE A 44 -10.99 7.68 -10.43
CA ILE A 44 -10.29 8.92 -10.80
C ILE A 44 -8.90 8.60 -11.36
N LEU A 45 -8.15 7.68 -10.72
CA LEU A 45 -6.83 7.26 -11.21
C LEU A 45 -6.88 6.63 -12.60
N GLU A 46 -7.92 5.85 -12.89
CA GLU A 46 -8.10 5.20 -14.19
C GLU A 46 -8.53 6.17 -15.31
N MET A 47 -9.23 7.24 -14.96
CA MET A 47 -9.72 8.25 -15.91
C MET A 47 -8.71 9.35 -16.23
N GLU A 48 -7.67 9.52 -15.43
CA GLU A 48 -6.72 10.62 -15.57
C GLU A 48 -5.52 10.24 -16.44
N ASP A 49 -5.36 10.94 -17.56
CA ASP A 49 -4.20 10.79 -18.45
C ASP A 49 -2.94 11.48 -17.90
N GLN A 50 -3.09 12.36 -16.91
CA GLN A 50 -2.00 13.13 -16.31
C GLN A 50 -1.66 12.63 -14.89
N PRO A 51 -0.39 12.76 -14.46
CA PRO A 51 -0.01 12.38 -13.09
C PRO A 51 -0.78 13.17 -12.04
N VAL A 52 -1.55 12.46 -11.21
CA VAL A 52 -2.33 13.02 -10.11
C VAL A 52 -1.71 12.70 -8.74
N LYS A 53 -2.05 13.51 -7.74
CA LYS A 53 -1.57 13.36 -6.36
C LYS A 53 -2.74 13.39 -5.39
N PHE A 54 -2.82 12.38 -4.54
CA PHE A 54 -3.85 12.28 -3.50
C PHE A 54 -3.22 12.31 -2.12
N LEU A 55 -3.91 12.96 -1.17
CA LEU A 55 -3.53 12.99 0.23
C LEU A 55 -4.59 12.26 1.05
N LEU A 56 -4.21 11.14 1.65
CA LEU A 56 -5.05 10.46 2.61
C LEU A 56 -4.69 10.91 4.03
N ALA A 57 -5.53 11.77 4.62
CA ALA A 57 -5.30 12.40 5.91
C ALA A 57 -6.23 11.84 7.00
N GLY A 58 -5.77 11.83 8.26
CA GLY A 58 -6.54 11.29 9.39
C GLY A 58 -5.66 10.87 10.57
N HIS A 59 -6.28 10.62 11.71
CA HIS A 59 -5.59 10.29 12.97
C HIS A 59 -4.85 8.96 12.90
N ARG A 60 -3.81 8.76 13.72
CA ARG A 60 -3.14 7.45 13.85
C ARG A 60 -4.16 6.38 14.25
N GLY A 61 -4.05 5.19 13.66
CA GLY A 61 -5.02 4.10 13.85
C GLY A 61 -6.34 4.24 13.07
N SER A 62 -6.54 5.30 12.28
CA SER A 62 -7.79 5.49 11.50
C SER A 62 -7.92 4.62 10.24
N GLY A 63 -6.98 3.69 10.00
CA GLY A 63 -7.00 2.77 8.85
C GLY A 63 -6.32 3.27 7.56
N LYS A 64 -5.65 4.43 7.54
CA LYS A 64 -5.05 5.00 6.31
C LYS A 64 -4.11 4.06 5.57
N THR A 65 -3.18 3.42 6.29
CA THR A 65 -2.23 2.48 5.69
C THR A 65 -2.95 1.26 5.13
N THR A 66 -4.02 0.79 5.78
CA THR A 66 -4.87 -0.29 5.27
C THR A 66 -5.60 0.11 3.99
N GLU A 67 -6.19 1.29 3.93
CA GLU A 67 -6.81 1.79 2.70
C GLU A 67 -5.79 1.93 1.56
N LEU A 68 -4.58 2.44 1.83
CA LEU A 68 -3.53 2.49 0.81
C LEU A 68 -3.11 1.09 0.32
N ARG A 69 -3.08 0.08 1.19
CA ARG A 69 -2.82 -1.32 0.82
C ARG A 69 -3.95 -1.92 0.00
N ARG A 70 -5.20 -1.53 0.25
CA ARG A 70 -6.34 -1.90 -0.61
C ARG A 70 -6.20 -1.29 -2.00
N ILE A 71 -5.86 -0.01 -2.11
CA ILE A 71 -5.60 0.65 -3.39
C ILE A 71 -4.45 -0.05 -4.13
N GLU A 72 -3.37 -0.40 -3.44
CA GLU A 72 -2.26 -1.17 -4.03
C GLU A 72 -2.75 -2.50 -4.62
N GLN A 73 -3.57 -3.26 -3.90
CA GLN A 73 -4.07 -4.56 -4.36
C GLN A 73 -4.99 -4.44 -5.56
N GLU A 74 -5.90 -3.46 -5.56
CA GLU A 74 -6.84 -3.26 -6.67
C GLU A 74 -6.13 -2.74 -7.93
N LEU A 75 -5.11 -1.89 -7.78
CA LEU A 75 -4.33 -1.39 -8.93
C LEU A 75 -3.29 -2.39 -9.45
N ALA A 76 -2.85 -3.36 -8.64
CA ALA A 76 -1.78 -4.29 -9.01
C ALA A 76 -2.09 -5.16 -10.25
N GLU A 77 -3.37 -5.30 -10.63
CA GLU A 77 -3.76 -6.02 -11.85
C GLU A 77 -3.36 -5.26 -13.13
N ASN A 78 -3.45 -3.92 -13.10
CA ASN A 78 -3.30 -3.07 -14.29
C ASN A 78 -2.08 -2.14 -14.22
N TYR A 79 -1.48 -1.97 -13.05
CA TYR A 79 -0.40 -1.03 -12.79
C TYR A 79 0.76 -1.67 -12.04
N ALA A 80 1.97 -1.19 -12.33
CA ALA A 80 3.13 -1.43 -11.48
C ALA A 80 3.06 -0.50 -10.25
N VAL A 81 2.60 -1.03 -9.12
CA VAL A 81 2.51 -0.28 -7.86
C VAL A 81 3.83 -0.36 -7.08
N ILE A 82 4.39 0.81 -6.72
CA ILE A 82 5.63 0.93 -5.95
C ILE A 82 5.30 1.43 -4.54
N TRP A 83 5.42 0.55 -3.54
CA TRP A 83 5.14 0.90 -2.15
C TRP A 83 6.35 1.49 -1.42
N VAL A 84 6.30 2.77 -1.09
CA VAL A 84 7.38 3.46 -0.37
C VAL A 84 6.96 3.82 1.04
N ASP A 85 7.61 3.21 2.04
CA ASP A 85 7.40 3.50 3.47
C ASP A 85 8.58 4.28 4.06
N THR A 86 8.49 5.60 4.05
CA THR A 86 9.50 6.47 4.65
C THR A 86 9.51 6.42 6.18
N ALA A 87 8.39 6.06 6.82
CA ALA A 87 8.28 6.09 8.27
C ALA A 87 9.07 4.94 8.92
N THR A 88 9.18 3.81 8.21
CA THR A 88 9.95 2.65 8.64
C THR A 88 11.37 2.64 8.06
N ALA A 89 11.55 3.13 6.83
CA ALA A 89 12.83 3.03 6.13
C ALA A 89 13.82 4.16 6.46
N LEU A 90 13.34 5.33 6.89
CA LEU A 90 14.16 6.53 7.13
C LEU A 90 14.00 7.04 8.56
N ASP A 91 14.97 7.85 9.02
CA ASP A 91 14.84 8.55 10.30
C ASP A 91 13.80 9.67 10.18
N ARG A 92 12.60 9.41 10.68
CA ARG A 92 11.46 10.34 10.69
C ARG A 92 11.75 11.74 11.24
N TYR A 93 12.79 11.93 12.06
CA TYR A 93 13.12 13.23 12.65
C TYR A 93 14.21 13.97 11.86
N ASN A 94 14.80 13.33 10.86
CA ASN A 94 15.90 13.87 10.06
C ASN A 94 15.87 13.32 8.62
N ILE A 95 14.73 13.46 7.93
CA ILE A 95 14.59 13.02 6.53
C ILE A 95 15.03 14.13 5.58
N GLY A 96 16.03 13.85 4.74
CA GLY A 96 16.43 14.68 3.60
C GLY A 96 15.78 14.24 2.28
N TYR A 97 15.68 15.16 1.32
CA TYR A 97 15.11 14.84 -0.01
C TYR A 97 15.90 13.74 -0.75
N ALA A 98 17.23 13.73 -0.60
CA ALA A 98 18.09 12.78 -1.28
C ALA A 98 17.81 11.34 -0.81
N GLU A 99 17.56 11.15 0.48
CA GLU A 99 17.25 9.84 1.06
C GLU A 99 15.90 9.31 0.55
N VAL A 100 14.90 10.18 0.40
CA VAL A 100 13.59 9.82 -0.16
C VAL A 100 13.73 9.39 -1.62
N VAL A 101 14.48 10.13 -2.44
CA VAL A 101 14.69 9.79 -3.85
C VAL A 101 15.45 8.46 -3.99
N VAL A 102 16.48 8.25 -3.18
CA VAL A 102 17.22 6.97 -3.16
C VAL A 102 16.30 5.83 -2.74
N LEU A 103 15.46 6.02 -1.71
CA LEU A 103 14.50 5.01 -1.27
C LEU A 103 13.51 4.64 -2.37
N ILE A 104 12.96 5.65 -3.09
CA ILE A 104 12.07 5.41 -4.23
C ILE A 104 12.78 4.56 -5.28
N GLY A 105 14.01 4.95 -5.69
CA GLY A 105 14.77 4.20 -6.68
C GLY A 105 15.09 2.77 -6.25
N MET A 106 15.43 2.57 -4.98
CA MET A 106 15.64 1.23 -4.41
C MET A 106 14.39 0.37 -4.46
N GLU A 107 13.22 0.94 -4.17
CA GLU A 107 11.97 0.19 -4.23
C GLU A 107 11.55 -0.14 -5.66
N VAL A 108 11.74 0.78 -6.61
CA VAL A 108 11.56 0.50 -8.03
C VAL A 108 12.44 -0.67 -8.46
N CYS A 109 13.73 -0.64 -8.15
CA CYS A 109 14.65 -1.74 -8.47
C CYS A 109 14.26 -3.05 -7.78
N ARG A 110 13.79 -3.01 -6.53
CA ARG A 110 13.34 -4.20 -5.79
C ARG A 110 12.11 -4.83 -6.43
N GLN A 111 11.13 -4.03 -6.86
CA GLN A 111 10.00 -4.52 -7.63
C GLN A 111 10.47 -5.05 -8.98
N ALA A 112 11.48 -4.42 -9.56
CA ALA A 112 11.97 -4.78 -10.88
C ALA A 112 12.57 -6.17 -11.02
N ILE A 113 13.23 -6.63 -9.98
CA ILE A 113 13.88 -7.93 -9.99
C ILE A 113 12.93 -9.07 -9.64
N LYS A 114 11.68 -8.80 -9.28
CA LYS A 114 10.72 -9.86 -8.96
C LYS A 114 10.43 -10.69 -10.22
N PRO A 115 10.45 -12.04 -10.11
CA PRO A 115 9.95 -12.89 -11.17
C PRO A 115 8.55 -12.43 -11.57
N ASP A 116 8.28 -12.41 -12.87
CA ASP A 116 6.99 -12.02 -13.45
C ASP A 116 6.63 -10.51 -13.46
N TRP A 117 7.49 -9.61 -12.96
CA TRP A 117 7.21 -8.17 -13.14
C TRP A 117 7.25 -7.74 -14.62
N TRP A 118 8.22 -8.27 -15.36
CA TRP A 118 8.40 -8.00 -16.80
C TRP A 118 7.45 -8.82 -17.69
N SER A 119 6.71 -9.79 -17.14
CA SER A 119 5.84 -10.65 -17.94
C SER A 119 4.46 -10.03 -18.18
N ASN A 120 4.05 -9.04 -17.37
CA ASN A 120 2.98 -8.10 -17.69
C ASN A 120 3.52 -7.07 -18.70
N ARG A 121 3.58 -7.48 -19.98
CA ARG A 121 4.23 -6.74 -21.07
C ARG A 121 3.56 -5.40 -21.33
N ASP A 122 4.10 -4.33 -20.77
CA ASP A 122 3.98 -3.01 -21.38
C ASP A 122 4.93 -2.93 -22.57
N GLN A 123 4.39 -3.13 -23.79
CA GLN A 123 5.17 -3.06 -25.04
C GLN A 123 5.90 -1.72 -25.22
N ARG A 124 5.45 -0.64 -24.57
CA ARG A 124 6.02 0.70 -24.70
C ARG A 124 7.43 0.84 -24.11
N LEU A 125 7.86 -0.06 -23.23
CA LEU A 125 9.19 -0.04 -22.61
C LEU A 125 10.27 -0.77 -23.42
N LEU A 126 9.89 -1.40 -24.54
CA LEU A 126 10.79 -2.19 -25.38
C LEU A 126 11.03 -1.54 -26.76
N ASP A 127 10.37 -0.42 -27.04
CA ASP A 127 10.36 0.27 -28.33
C ASP A 127 11.27 1.52 -28.35
N ASP A 128 12.37 1.52 -27.59
CA ASP A 128 13.47 2.50 -27.69
C ASP A 128 14.70 1.93 -28.41
#